data_AF-A0A229NW01-F1
#
_entry.id   AF-A0A229NW01-F1
#
_cell.length_a   1.000
_cell.length_b   1.000
_cell.length_c   1.000
_cell.angle_alpha   90.00
_cell.angle_beta   90.00
_cell.angle_gamma   90.00
#
_symmetry.space_group_name_H-M   'P 1'
#
loop_
_entity.id
_entity.type
_entity.pdbx_description
1 polymer ?
#
loop_
_entity_poly.entity_id
_entity_poly.type
_entity_poly.pdbx_seq_one_letter_code
_entity_poly.pdbx_strand_id
1 'polypeptide(L)'
;MHERIPPKTPNMNAYIESFHATLERWLLSKERFGTFEEAFQAVDSFMDFYNHRKMHQSLGKRSPVEFMQWIAETNPDVSSYKRAV
;
A
#
# COMPACT_ATOMS: atom_id res chain seq x y z
N MET A 1 9.58 12.89 15.82
CA MET A 1 9.92 13.91 14.79
C MET A 1 8.99 13.69 13.60
N HIS A 2 8.43 14.75 13.02
CA HIS A 2 7.63 14.67 11.79
C HIS A 2 8.53 14.99 10.59
N GLU A 3 8.54 14.14 9.56
CA GLU A 3 9.31 14.36 8.33
C GLU A 3 8.36 14.79 7.19
N ARG A 4 8.71 15.87 6.48
CA ARG A 4 7.96 16.38 5.34
C ARG A 4 8.62 15.89 4.05
N ILE A 5 7.82 15.53 3.05
CA ILE A 5 8.31 15.28 1.70
C ILE A 5 8.86 16.61 1.14
N PRO A 6 10.14 16.66 0.71
CA PRO A 6 10.72 17.87 0.13
C PRO A 6 9.99 18.32 -1.14
N PRO A 7 10.04 19.60 -1.50
CA PRO A 7 9.51 20.06 -2.77
C PRO A 7 10.29 19.43 -3.94
N LYS A 8 9.58 19.10 -5.03
CA LYS A 8 10.13 18.55 -6.28
C LYS A 8 10.79 17.16 -6.13
N THR A 9 10.35 16.34 -5.18
CA THR A 9 10.77 14.93 -5.04
C THR A 9 9.62 13.96 -5.32
N PRO A 10 9.20 13.79 -6.59
CA PRO A 10 8.03 12.97 -6.95
C PRO A 10 8.19 11.50 -6.52
N ASN A 11 9.41 10.96 -6.58
CA ASN A 11 9.68 9.58 -6.17
C ASN A 11 9.37 9.30 -4.69
N MET A 12 9.44 10.31 -3.82
CA MET A 12 9.08 10.15 -2.40
C MET A 12 7.56 10.08 -2.21
N ASN A 13 6.76 10.59 -3.16
CA ASN A 13 5.30 10.53 -3.13
C ASN A 13 4.74 9.31 -3.89
N ALA A 14 5.53 8.71 -4.79
CA ALA A 14 5.09 7.63 -5.67
C ALA A 14 4.44 6.44 -4.94
N TYR A 15 4.91 6.11 -3.74
CA TYR A 15 4.36 5.01 -2.94
C TYR A 15 2.92 5.27 -2.48
N ILE A 16 2.64 6.46 -1.92
CA ILE A 16 1.29 6.80 -1.44
C ILE A 16 0.35 7.04 -2.61
N GLU A 17 0.85 7.59 -3.73
CA GLU A 17 0.08 7.71 -4.97
C GLU A 17 -0.35 6.35 -5.52
N SER A 18 0.55 5.36 -5.52
CA SER A 18 0.23 3.98 -5.94
C SER A 18 -0.82 3.32 -5.05
N PHE A 19 -0.73 3.54 -3.74
CA PHE A 19 -1.75 3.11 -2.78
C PHE A 19 -3.12 3.74 -3.09
N HIS A 20 -3.20 5.08 -3.20
CA HIS A 20 -4.44 5.78 -3.49
C HIS A 20 -5.06 5.36 -4.83
N ALA A 21 -4.25 5.19 -5.88
CA ALA A 21 -4.73 4.71 -7.17
C ALA A 21 -5.32 3.29 -7.09
N THR A 22 -4.77 2.44 -6.22
CA THR A 22 -5.31 1.09 -5.97
C THR A 22 -6.62 1.17 -5.19
N LEU A 23 -6.67 1.94 -4.10
CA LEU A 23 -7.88 2.13 -3.28
C LEU A 23 -9.03 2.67 -4.12
N GLU A 24 -8.77 3.70 -4.92
CA GLU A 24 -9.76 4.31 -5.81
C GLU A 24 -10.32 3.27 -6.79
N ARG A 25 -9.44 2.62 -7.56
CA ARG A 25 -9.83 1.66 -8.61
C ARG A 25 -10.57 0.44 -8.07
N TRP A 26 -10.23 -0.02 -6.88
CA TRP A 26 -10.71 -1.31 -6.36
C TRP A 26 -11.89 -1.18 -5.42
N LEU A 27 -12.04 -0.03 -4.73
CA LEU A 27 -13.11 0.21 -3.78
C LEU A 27 -13.95 1.44 -4.18
N LEU A 28 -13.36 2.64 -4.12
CA LEU A 28 -14.13 3.88 -4.14
C LEU A 28 -14.83 4.15 -5.48
N SER A 29 -14.26 3.70 -6.60
CA SER A 29 -14.88 3.85 -7.92
C SER A 29 -16.01 2.83 -8.17
N LYS A 30 -16.13 1.79 -7.35
CA LYS A 30 -17.09 0.69 -7.54
C LYS A 30 -18.30 0.79 -6.62
N GLU A 31 -18.16 1.50 -5.51
CA GLU A 31 -19.17 1.54 -4.46
C GLU A 31 -19.71 2.95 -4.24
N ARG A 32 -20.92 3.02 -3.70
CA ARG A 32 -21.58 4.25 -3.25
C ARG A 32 -22.03 4.01 -1.83
N PHE A 33 -21.44 4.75 -0.90
CA PHE A 33 -21.76 4.63 0.52
C PHE A 33 -22.89 5.59 0.88
N GLY A 34 -23.87 5.09 1.62
CA GLY A 34 -24.98 5.90 2.13
C GLY A 34 -24.60 6.69 3.39
N THR A 35 -23.57 6.24 4.12
CA THR A 35 -23.09 6.89 5.34
C THR A 35 -21.56 6.91 5.42
N PHE A 36 -21.03 7.79 6.26
CA PHE A 36 -19.59 7.82 6.54
C PHE A 36 -19.11 6.55 7.25
N GLU A 37 -19.91 5.99 8.16
CA GLU A 37 -19.58 4.77 8.89
C GLU A 37 -19.40 3.58 7.94
N GLU A 38 -20.30 3.45 6.97
CA GLU A 38 -20.20 2.43 5.92
C GLU A 38 -18.92 2.59 5.08
N ALA A 39 -18.62 3.82 4.64
CA ALA A 39 -17.38 4.11 3.92
C ALA A 39 -16.14 3.78 4.76
N PHE A 40 -16.16 4.10 6.06
CA PHE A 40 -15.07 3.80 6.98
C PHE A 40 -14.84 2.30 7.12
N GLN A 41 -15.90 1.52 7.35
CA GLN A 41 -15.81 0.05 7.48
C GLN A 41 -15.31 -0.60 6.18
N ALA A 42 -15.74 -0.09 5.03
CA ALA A 42 -15.29 -0.56 3.73
C ALA A 42 -13.79 -0.29 3.50
N VAL A 43 -13.32 0.91 3.86
CA VAL A 43 -11.89 1.26 3.82
C VAL A 43 -11.08 0.41 4.80
N ASP A 44 -11.56 0.20 6.03
CA ASP A 44 -10.89 -0.62 7.03
C ASP A 44 -10.72 -2.08 6.56
N SER A 45 -11.80 -2.66 6.01
CA SER A 45 -11.78 -3.99 5.39
C SER A 45 -10.81 -4.06 4.20
N PHE A 46 -10.75 -2.98 3.40
CA PHE A 46 -9.80 -2.88 2.31
C PHE A 46 -8.35 -2.78 2.82
N MET A 47 -8.08 -2.08 3.92
CA MET A 47 -6.75 -1.97 4.52
C MET A 47 -6.25 -3.33 5.01
N ASP A 48 -7.12 -4.12 5.64
CA ASP A 48 -6.79 -5.51 6.00
C ASP A 48 -6.42 -6.32 4.75
N PHE A 49 -7.26 -6.26 3.71
CA PHE A 49 -6.97 -6.93 2.44
C PHE A 49 -5.62 -6.46 1.84
N TYR A 50 -5.40 -5.15 1.75
CA TYR A 50 -4.20 -4.58 1.15
C TYR A 50 -2.93 -5.01 1.89
N ASN A 51 -2.94 -4.97 3.23
CA ASN A 51 -1.77 -5.25 4.04
C ASN A 51 -1.48 -6.74 4.23
N HIS A 52 -2.52 -7.57 4.30
CA HIS A 52 -2.36 -8.99 4.66
C HIS A 52 -2.52 -9.95 3.48
N ARG A 53 -3.27 -9.59 2.43
CA ARG A 53 -3.70 -10.54 1.39
C ARG A 53 -3.35 -10.13 -0.04
N LYS A 54 -3.27 -8.83 -0.32
CA LYS A 54 -2.99 -8.33 -1.66
C LYS A 54 -1.57 -8.69 -2.07
N MET A 55 -1.39 -9.37 -3.20
CA MET A 55 -0.04 -9.62 -3.75
C MET A 55 0.48 -8.38 -4.49
N HIS A 56 1.72 -7.98 -4.16
CA HIS A 56 2.42 -6.88 -4.82
C HIS A 56 3.57 -7.40 -5.67
N GLN A 57 3.56 -7.10 -6.98
CA GLN A 57 4.66 -7.50 -7.87
C GLN A 57 6.00 -6.89 -7.43
N SER A 58 5.97 -5.62 -6.98
CA SER A 58 7.14 -4.92 -6.44
C SER A 58 7.69 -5.53 -5.14
N LEU A 59 6.91 -6.38 -4.45
CA LEU A 59 7.31 -7.12 -3.25
C LEU A 59 7.54 -8.61 -3.53
N GLY A 60 7.75 -8.99 -4.80
CA GLY A 60 7.94 -10.39 -5.19
C GLY A 60 6.71 -11.26 -4.96
N LYS A 61 5.51 -10.70 -5.21
CA LYS A 61 4.20 -11.35 -5.07
C LYS A 61 3.82 -11.73 -3.63
N ARG A 62 4.32 -10.96 -2.65
CA ARG A 62 3.91 -11.04 -1.24
C ARG A 62 2.97 -9.88 -0.87
N SER A 63 2.22 -10.05 0.21
CA SER A 63 1.58 -8.93 0.89
C SER A 63 2.60 -8.06 1.63
N PRO A 64 2.28 -6.79 1.96
CA PRO A 64 3.14 -5.94 2.76
C PRO A 64 3.59 -6.59 4.07
N VAL A 65 2.67 -7.25 4.79
CA VAL A 65 2.98 -7.91 6.05
C VAL A 65 3.89 -9.12 5.85
N GLU A 66 3.61 -9.98 4.87
CA GLU A 66 4.46 -11.12 4.54
C GLU A 66 5.87 -10.68 4.12
N PHE A 67 5.97 -9.59 3.37
CA PHE A 67 7.24 -9.03 2.95
C PHE A 67 8.06 -8.51 4.14
N MET A 68 7.43 -7.80 5.08
CA MET A 68 8.08 -7.35 6.31
C MET A 68 8.54 -8.51 7.19
N GLN A 69 7.70 -9.54 7.34
CA GLN A 69 8.06 -10.75 8.09
C GLN A 69 9.25 -11.46 7.46
N TRP A 70 9.23 -11.65 6.14
CA TRP A 70 10.34 -12.26 5.41
C TRP A 70 11.65 -11.49 5.57
N ILE A 71 11.61 -10.15 5.54
CA ILE A 71 12.80 -9.32 5.81
C ILE A 71 13.32 -9.57 7.21
N ALA A 72 12.45 -9.57 8.21
CA ALA A 72 12.83 -9.75 9.61
C ALA A 72 13.47 -11.13 9.87
N GLU A 73 12.97 -12.17 9.21
CA GLU A 73 13.44 -13.55 9.38
C GLU A 73 14.73 -13.84 8.61
N THR A 74 14.87 -13.29 7.41
CA THR A 74 15.94 -13.71 6.47
C THR A 74 17.03 -12.67 6.25
N ASN A 75 16.83 -11.43 6.71
CA ASN A 75 17.66 -10.25 6.45
C ASN A 75 18.24 -10.22 5.01
N PRO A 76 17.37 -10.27 3.99
CA PRO A 76 17.78 -10.45 2.60
C PRO A 76 18.27 -9.12 2.00
N ASP A 77 19.05 -9.17 0.92
CA ASP A 77 19.27 -7.98 0.11
C ASP A 77 17.98 -7.61 -0.65
N VAL A 78 17.42 -6.45 -0.29
CA VAL A 78 16.18 -5.92 -0.89
C VAL A 78 16.41 -4.87 -1.98
N SER A 79 17.66 -4.66 -2.40
CA SER A 79 18.02 -3.68 -3.44
C SER A 79 17.23 -3.86 -4.74
N SER A 80 16.89 -5.11 -5.08
CA SER A 80 16.10 -5.49 -6.26
C SER A 80 14.62 -5.13 -6.16
N TYR A 81 14.05 -5.04 -4.94
CA TYR A 81 12.64 -4.70 -4.70
C TYR A 81 12.39 -3.20 -4.68
N LYS A 82 13.43 -2.39 -4.43
CA LYS A 82 13.35 -0.91 -4.44
C LYS A 82 13.05 -0.30 -5.82
N ARG A 83 13.14 -1.08 -6.91
CA ARG A 83 13.14 -0.58 -8.30
C ARG A 83 11.80 -0.72 -9.06
N ALA A 84 10.74 -1.17 -8.40
CA ALA A 84 9.46 -1.36 -9.07
C ALA A 84 8.40 -0.35 -8.58
N VAL A 85 8.63 0.94 -8.84
CA VAL A 85 7.58 1.95 -9.03
C VAL A 85 8.06 2.93 -10.08
#